data_AF-A0A8J7EFD6-F1
#
_entry.id   AF-A0A8J7EFD6-F1
#
_cell.length_a   1.000
_cell.length_b   1.000
_cell.length_c   1.000
_cell.angle_alpha   90.00
_cell.angle_beta   90.00
_cell.angle_gamma   90.00
#
_symmetry.space_group_name_H-M   'P 1'
#
loop_
_entity.id
_entity.type
_entity.pdbx_description
1 polymer ?
#
loop_
_entity_poly.entity_id
_entity_poly.type
_entity_poly.pdbx_seq_one_letter_code
_entity_poly.pdbx_strand_id
1 'polypeptide(L)'
;MAAMGTVGKMAVGLTLGLALTSGGLGQALAKVPMPAGAESVAATASPDGRLKQSRQQSRSQSYRYAMLAGYSAAERKDYHTALINFRRALGFRPGDRYATAAIRNMETYIAQERAEAAKLAEIEQRQATLAEAVAASDWACAVASVDRLVVLIPPTSADRARLIAYRGELTGFIQARANLDQWSTVCPGGQT
;
A
#
# COMPACT_ATOMS: atom_id res chain seq x y z
N MET A 1 -0.29 -39.60 11.34
CA MET A 1 -1.75 -39.77 11.12
C MET A 1 -2.25 -38.53 10.40
N ALA A 2 -2.85 -38.73 9.23
CA ALA A 2 -3.29 -37.73 8.28
C ALA A 2 -4.76 -37.36 8.47
N ALA A 3 -5.13 -36.13 8.07
CA ALA A 3 -6.44 -35.62 7.59
C ALA A 3 -6.46 -34.11 7.89
N MET A 4 -6.15 -33.17 6.99
CA MET A 4 -6.82 -32.80 5.74
C MET A 4 -8.35 -32.71 5.84
N GLY A 5 -8.85 -31.48 5.89
CA GLY A 5 -10.25 -31.11 5.77
C GLY A 5 -10.40 -29.81 4.96
N THR A 6 -10.19 -29.91 3.65
CA THR A 6 -10.71 -28.98 2.63
C THR A 6 -12.17 -29.32 2.30
N VAL A 7 -12.91 -28.33 1.76
CA VAL A 7 -14.13 -28.38 0.91
C VAL A 7 -15.16 -27.37 1.48
N GLY A 8 -15.85 -26.52 0.72
CA GLY A 8 -16.03 -26.51 -0.72
C GLY A 8 -16.56 -25.18 -1.25
N LYS A 9 -16.19 -24.91 -2.50
CA LYS A 9 -16.73 -23.87 -3.37
C LYS A 9 -18.12 -24.32 -3.85
N MET A 10 -19.12 -23.45 -3.76
CA MET A 10 -20.37 -23.59 -4.52
C MET A 10 -20.42 -22.48 -5.56
N ALA A 11 -20.18 -22.88 -6.81
CA ALA A 11 -20.63 -22.21 -8.01
C ALA A 11 -21.95 -22.86 -8.47
N VAL A 12 -22.55 -22.30 -9.52
CA VAL A 12 -23.77 -22.75 -10.24
C VAL A 12 -25.04 -22.09 -9.68
N GLY A 13 -25.93 -21.48 -10.46
CA GLY A 13 -26.05 -21.48 -11.92
C GLY A 13 -26.96 -20.35 -12.42
N LEU A 14 -26.64 -19.93 -13.63
CA LEU A 14 -27.34 -18.96 -14.45
C LEU A 14 -28.50 -19.69 -15.15
N THR A 15 -29.76 -19.39 -14.81
CA THR A 15 -30.93 -19.85 -15.57
C THR A 15 -31.60 -18.67 -16.26
N LEU A 16 -31.38 -18.62 -17.57
CA LEU A 16 -32.05 -17.77 -18.54
C LEU A 16 -33.43 -18.37 -18.83
N GLY A 17 -34.51 -17.67 -18.46
CA GLY A 17 -35.90 -18.08 -18.69
C GLY A 17 -36.64 -17.07 -19.55
N LEU A 18 -36.81 -17.41 -20.83
CA LEU A 18 -37.70 -16.80 -21.81
C LEU A 18 -39.17 -17.04 -21.41
N ALA A 19 -40.03 -16.02 -21.50
CA ALA A 19 -41.41 -16.11 -22.02
C ALA A 19 -42.23 -14.86 -21.62
N LEU A 20 -42.76 -14.14 -22.61
CA LEU A 20 -43.98 -13.30 -22.57
C LEU A 20 -44.37 -13.09 -24.05
N THR A 21 -45.08 -14.06 -24.63
CA THR A 21 -46.53 -14.06 -24.89
C THR A 21 -47.01 -12.94 -25.82
N SER A 22 -47.40 -13.38 -27.00
CA SER A 22 -48.13 -12.72 -28.07
C SER A 22 -49.59 -12.35 -27.70
N GLY A 23 -50.07 -11.24 -28.25
CA GLY A 23 -51.50 -10.84 -28.29
C GLY A 23 -51.65 -9.36 -27.90
N GLY A 24 -52.33 -8.47 -28.62
CA GLY A 24 -53.19 -8.58 -29.79
C GLY A 24 -53.66 -7.18 -30.23
N LEU A 25 -54.01 -7.07 -31.51
CA LEU A 25 -54.99 -6.20 -32.18
C LEU A 25 -55.42 -4.87 -31.51
N GLY A 26 -55.14 -3.78 -32.21
CA GLY A 26 -55.81 -2.49 -32.02
C GLY A 26 -55.52 -1.55 -33.20
N GLN A 27 -56.40 -1.58 -34.20
CA GLN A 27 -56.34 -0.74 -35.39
C GLN A 27 -56.68 0.71 -35.06
N ALA A 28 -55.90 1.66 -35.59
CA ALA A 28 -56.37 3.02 -35.81
C ALA A 28 -55.56 3.66 -36.96
N LEU A 29 -56.11 3.51 -38.17
CA LEU A 29 -55.70 4.25 -39.35
C LEU A 29 -56.14 5.70 -39.19
N ALA A 30 -55.19 6.61 -38.94
CA ALA A 30 -55.39 8.03 -39.10
C ALA A 30 -54.31 8.60 -40.02
N LYS A 31 -54.72 8.69 -41.28
CA LYS A 31 -54.18 9.46 -42.40
C LYS A 31 -53.47 10.75 -41.97
N VAL A 32 -52.16 10.84 -42.26
CA VAL A 32 -51.42 12.10 -42.31
C VAL A 32 -50.60 12.12 -43.60
N PRO A 33 -50.56 13.26 -44.34
CA PRO A 33 -49.91 13.33 -45.65
C PRO A 33 -48.39 13.33 -45.50
N MET A 34 -47.70 12.67 -46.44
CA MET A 34 -46.27 12.87 -46.63
C MET A 34 -46.01 14.30 -47.14
N PRO A 35 -44.97 14.95 -46.61
CA PRO A 35 -44.09 15.76 -47.44
C PRO A 35 -42.80 14.97 -47.70
N ALA A 36 -42.60 14.64 -48.97
CA ALA A 36 -41.27 14.40 -49.50
C ALA A 36 -40.48 15.72 -49.43
N GLY A 37 -39.37 15.72 -48.71
CA GLY A 37 -38.48 16.86 -48.60
C GLY A 37 -37.47 16.64 -47.48
N ALA A 38 -36.20 16.54 -47.88
CA ALA A 38 -35.00 17.10 -47.22
C ALA A 38 -35.06 17.27 -45.68
N GLU A 39 -34.14 16.79 -44.86
CA GLU A 39 -32.69 16.77 -45.01
C GLU A 39 -32.14 15.69 -44.07
N SER A 40 -31.30 14.78 -44.58
CA SER A 40 -30.37 14.10 -43.70
C SER A 40 -29.43 15.16 -43.15
N VAL A 41 -29.69 15.65 -41.93
CA VAL A 41 -28.71 16.45 -41.19
C VAL A 41 -27.62 15.49 -40.72
N ALA A 42 -26.88 14.96 -41.70
CA ALA A 42 -25.62 14.29 -41.50
C ALA A 42 -24.71 15.35 -40.90
N ALA A 43 -24.65 15.33 -39.57
CA ALA A 43 -23.84 16.20 -38.76
C ALA A 43 -22.46 16.36 -39.39
N THR A 44 -22.19 17.54 -39.93
CA THR A 44 -20.89 17.99 -40.39
C THR A 44 -20.02 18.33 -39.18
N ALA A 45 -19.90 17.39 -38.24
CA ALA A 45 -18.84 17.42 -37.25
C ALA A 45 -17.54 17.12 -37.98
N SER A 46 -16.67 18.13 -38.12
CA SER A 46 -15.35 18.00 -38.74
C SER A 46 -14.63 16.74 -38.22
N PRO A 47 -13.99 15.95 -39.11
CA PRO A 47 -13.31 14.70 -38.74
C PRO A 47 -12.33 14.88 -37.57
N ASP A 48 -11.65 16.03 -37.49
CA ASP A 48 -10.74 16.37 -36.38
C ASP A 48 -11.43 16.46 -35.01
N GLY A 49 -12.68 16.95 -34.95
CA GLY A 49 -13.46 17.02 -33.71
C GLY A 49 -13.82 15.64 -33.19
N ARG A 50 -14.19 14.72 -34.10
CA ARG A 50 -14.54 13.33 -33.77
C ARG A 50 -13.33 12.55 -33.23
N LEU A 51 -12.14 12.76 -33.81
CA LEU A 51 -10.88 12.17 -33.34
C LEU A 51 -10.47 12.70 -31.96
N LYS A 52 -10.59 14.01 -31.73
CA LYS A 52 -10.32 14.63 -30.41
C LYS A 52 -11.27 14.09 -29.34
N GLN A 53 -12.57 14.00 -29.64
CA GLN A 53 -13.57 13.45 -28.73
C GLN A 53 -13.30 11.98 -28.39
N SER A 54 -13.03 11.15 -29.40
CA SER A 54 -12.69 9.73 -29.20
C SER A 54 -11.44 9.56 -28.32
N ARG A 55 -10.40 10.38 -28.55
CA ARG A 55 -9.18 10.39 -27.74
C ARG A 55 -9.43 10.85 -26.31
N GLN A 56 -10.29 11.84 -26.09
CA GLN A 56 -10.67 12.28 -24.74
C GLN A 56 -11.46 11.20 -24.00
N GLN A 57 -12.36 10.51 -24.69
CA GLN A 57 -13.13 9.41 -24.13
C GLN A 57 -12.23 8.23 -23.75
N SER A 58 -11.28 7.85 -24.61
CA SER A 58 -10.33 6.77 -24.30
C SER A 58 -9.42 7.14 -23.13
N ARG A 59 -8.97 8.39 -23.03
CA ARG A 59 -8.22 8.90 -21.87
C ARG A 59 -9.07 8.88 -20.59
N SER A 60 -10.34 9.24 -20.66
CA SER A 60 -11.26 9.20 -19.51
C SER A 60 -11.49 7.78 -19.00
N GLN A 61 -11.68 6.82 -19.91
CA GLN A 61 -11.78 5.40 -19.56
C GLN A 61 -10.47 4.87 -18.96
N SER A 62 -9.33 5.22 -19.56
CA SER A 62 -8.00 4.81 -19.08
C SER A 62 -7.71 5.39 -17.70
N TYR A 63 -8.10 6.65 -17.44
CA TYR A 63 -8.07 7.24 -16.11
C TYR A 63 -8.90 6.42 -15.12
N ARG A 64 -10.15 6.11 -15.46
CA ARG A 64 -11.06 5.39 -14.54
C ARG A 64 -10.51 4.02 -14.19
N TYR A 65 -10.01 3.30 -15.19
CA TYR A 65 -9.38 2.00 -15.00
C TYR A 65 -8.15 2.11 -14.10
N ALA A 66 -7.25 3.07 -14.36
CA ALA A 66 -6.06 3.28 -13.56
C ALA A 66 -6.40 3.65 -12.10
N MET A 67 -7.41 4.48 -11.87
CA MET A 67 -7.88 4.79 -10.51
C MET A 67 -8.42 3.54 -9.81
N LEU A 68 -9.28 2.76 -10.47
CA LEU A 68 -9.84 1.54 -9.89
C LEU A 68 -8.75 0.51 -9.57
N ALA A 69 -7.80 0.31 -10.50
CA ALA A 69 -6.66 -0.59 -10.29
C ALA A 69 -5.77 -0.11 -9.13
N GLY A 70 -5.55 1.21 -9.01
CA GLY A 70 -4.82 1.81 -7.90
C GLY A 70 -5.48 1.56 -6.56
N TYR A 71 -6.79 1.82 -6.44
CA TYR A 71 -7.54 1.56 -5.22
C TYR A 71 -7.58 0.08 -4.87
N SER A 72 -7.83 -0.79 -5.84
CA SER A 72 -7.83 -2.24 -5.63
C SER A 72 -6.47 -2.76 -5.14
N ALA A 73 -5.36 -2.21 -5.65
CA ALA A 73 -4.03 -2.54 -5.14
C ALA A 73 -3.80 -2.00 -3.72
N ALA A 74 -4.24 -0.77 -3.44
CA ALA A 74 -4.14 -0.17 -2.11
C ALA A 74 -4.97 -0.94 -1.05
N GLU A 75 -6.15 -1.44 -1.41
CA GLU A 75 -6.97 -2.32 -0.56
C GLU A 75 -6.25 -3.62 -0.20
N ARG A 76 -5.45 -4.16 -1.13
CA ARG A 76 -4.56 -5.31 -0.89
C ARG A 76 -3.26 -4.94 -0.20
N LYS A 77 -3.07 -3.68 0.19
CA LYS A 77 -1.82 -3.11 0.73
C LYS A 77 -0.61 -3.22 -0.21
N ASP A 78 -0.85 -3.43 -1.50
CA ASP A 78 0.20 -3.35 -2.52
C ASP A 78 0.41 -1.88 -2.93
N TYR A 79 1.06 -1.13 -2.04
CA TYR A 79 1.22 0.32 -2.17
C TYR A 79 2.09 0.70 -3.38
N HIS A 80 3.05 -0.14 -3.76
CA HIS A 80 3.89 0.06 -4.94
C HIS A 80 3.10 -0.05 -6.24
N THR A 81 2.30 -1.12 -6.41
CA THR A 81 1.42 -1.25 -7.57
C THR A 81 0.34 -0.16 -7.57
N ALA A 82 -0.19 0.21 -6.42
CA ALA A 82 -1.15 1.30 -6.28
C ALA A 82 -0.56 2.63 -6.78
N LEU A 83 0.65 2.98 -6.33
CA LEU A 83 1.37 4.19 -6.73
C LEU A 83 1.58 4.27 -8.24
N ILE A 84 1.98 3.17 -8.88
CA ILE A 84 2.16 3.11 -10.34
C ILE A 84 0.84 3.42 -11.05
N ASN A 85 -0.27 2.84 -10.60
CA ASN A 85 -1.57 3.04 -11.21
C ASN A 85 -2.12 4.46 -10.98
N PHE A 86 -1.95 5.05 -9.79
CA PHE A 86 -2.33 6.44 -9.56
C PHE A 86 -1.49 7.43 -10.37
N ARG A 87 -0.19 7.16 -10.56
CA ARG A 87 0.66 7.95 -11.48
C ARG A 87 0.19 7.85 -12.93
N ARG A 88 -0.22 6.66 -13.39
CA ARG A 88 -0.86 6.49 -14.71
C ARG A 88 -2.16 7.30 -14.82
N ALA A 89 -3.01 7.25 -13.79
CA ALA A 89 -4.24 8.03 -13.74
C ALA A 89 -3.95 9.54 -13.86
N LEU A 90 -2.96 10.05 -13.12
CA LEU A 90 -2.54 11.45 -13.22
C LEU A 90 -1.98 11.79 -14.61
N GLY A 91 -1.30 10.86 -15.28
CA GLY A 91 -0.85 11.05 -16.67
C GLY A 91 -2.02 11.15 -17.68
N PHE A 92 -3.13 10.44 -17.44
CA PHE A 92 -4.34 10.57 -18.25
C PHE A 92 -5.10 11.86 -17.95
N ARG A 93 -5.08 12.34 -16.71
CA ARG A 93 -5.73 13.59 -16.28
C ARG A 93 -4.79 14.45 -15.42
N PRO A 94 -3.94 15.29 -16.04
CA PRO A 94 -3.06 16.20 -15.32
C PRO A 94 -3.87 17.15 -14.43
N GLY A 95 -3.35 17.45 -13.23
CA GLY A 95 -4.02 18.33 -12.26
C GLY A 95 -5.17 17.66 -11.49
N ASP A 96 -5.40 16.36 -11.65
CA ASP A 96 -6.43 15.66 -10.88
C ASP A 96 -6.05 15.58 -9.39
N ARG A 97 -6.86 16.23 -8.56
CA ARG A 97 -6.67 16.27 -7.10
C ARG A 97 -6.78 14.89 -6.43
N TYR A 98 -7.59 13.99 -6.97
CA TYR A 98 -7.81 12.67 -6.37
C TYR A 98 -6.63 11.75 -6.61
N ALA A 99 -6.14 11.68 -7.85
CA ALA A 99 -4.93 10.93 -8.20
C ALA A 99 -3.71 11.47 -7.46
N THR A 100 -3.58 12.80 -7.34
CA THR A 100 -2.48 13.45 -6.60
C THR A 100 -2.52 13.10 -5.10
N ALA A 101 -3.70 13.18 -4.47
CA ALA A 101 -3.86 12.79 -3.07
C ALA A 101 -3.56 11.29 -2.86
N ALA A 102 -4.03 10.43 -3.77
CA ALA A 102 -3.79 9.00 -3.70
C ALA A 102 -2.29 8.66 -3.81
N ILE A 103 -1.55 9.34 -4.71
CA ILE A 103 -0.08 9.22 -4.82
C ILE A 103 0.60 9.55 -3.49
N ARG A 104 0.26 10.70 -2.89
CA ARG A 104 0.85 11.13 -1.59
C ARG A 104 0.57 10.14 -0.47
N ASN A 105 -0.64 9.57 -0.44
CA ASN A 105 -1.00 8.54 0.53
C ASN A 105 -0.14 7.29 0.33
N MET A 106 0.03 6.82 -0.91
CA MET A 106 0.86 5.65 -1.18
C MET A 106 2.33 5.89 -0.84
N GLU A 107 2.86 7.07 -1.14
CA GLU A 107 4.23 7.46 -0.77
C GLU A 107 4.42 7.47 0.74
N THR A 108 3.42 7.93 1.50
CA THR A 108 3.43 7.86 2.97
C THR A 108 3.50 6.42 3.46
N TYR A 109 2.67 5.52 2.94
CA TYR A 109 2.68 4.11 3.37
C TYR A 109 3.99 3.40 3.02
N ILE A 110 4.52 3.61 1.81
CA ILE A 110 5.82 3.04 1.40
C ILE A 110 6.95 3.57 2.30
N ALA A 111 6.92 4.85 2.68
CA ALA A 111 7.91 5.40 3.59
C ALA A 111 7.81 4.79 5.00
N GLN A 112 6.59 4.54 5.48
CA GLN A 112 6.35 3.85 6.76
C GLN A 112 6.90 2.41 6.73
N GLU A 113 6.60 1.63 5.69
CA GLU A 113 7.12 0.25 5.53
C GLU A 113 8.65 0.22 5.53
N ARG A 114 9.29 1.17 4.83
CA ARG A 114 10.75 1.29 4.81
C ARG A 114 11.32 1.66 6.18
N ALA A 115 10.67 2.57 6.90
CA ALA A 115 11.09 2.97 8.24
C ALA A 115 10.96 1.81 9.24
N GLU A 116 9.88 1.03 9.14
CA GLU A 116 9.68 -0.18 9.95
C GLU A 116 10.74 -1.25 9.63
N ALA A 117 11.03 -1.50 8.35
CA ALA A 117 12.07 -2.42 7.95
C ALA A 117 13.47 -1.98 8.43
N ALA A 118 13.80 -0.69 8.30
CA ALA A 118 15.06 -0.14 8.79
C ALA A 118 15.17 -0.25 10.31
N LYS A 119 14.07 -0.03 11.03
CA LYS A 119 14.00 -0.18 12.48
C LYS A 119 14.25 -1.63 12.91
N LEU A 120 13.67 -2.61 12.23
CA LEU A 120 13.89 -4.03 12.51
C LEU A 120 15.35 -4.45 12.25
N ALA A 121 15.92 -4.00 11.14
CA ALA A 121 17.33 -4.22 10.83
C ALA A 121 18.26 -3.59 11.90
N GLU A 122 17.92 -2.39 12.39
CA GLU A 122 18.67 -1.78 13.49
C GLU A 122 18.55 -2.59 14.79
N ILE A 123 17.36 -3.11 15.12
CA ILE A 123 17.17 -3.96 16.30
C ILE A 123 18.07 -5.21 16.21
N GLU A 124 18.07 -5.90 15.07
CA GLU A 124 18.90 -7.09 14.85
C GLU A 124 20.39 -6.78 14.99
N GLN A 125 20.86 -5.70 14.36
CA GLN A 125 22.24 -5.24 14.47
C GLN A 125 22.62 -4.96 15.93
N ARG A 126 21.75 -4.27 16.69
CA ARG A 126 22.01 -3.93 18.09
C ARG A 126 22.01 -5.15 18.99
N GLN A 127 21.19 -6.15 18.70
CA GLN A 127 21.21 -7.42 19.43
C GLN A 127 22.52 -8.17 19.22
N ALA A 128 23.04 -8.21 17.98
CA ALA A 128 24.34 -8.79 17.69
C ALA A 128 25.48 -8.03 18.41
N THR A 129 25.47 -6.70 18.31
CA THR A 129 26.46 -5.83 19.00
C THR A 129 26.44 -6.05 20.52
N LEU A 130 25.24 -6.17 21.10
CA LEU A 130 25.06 -6.44 22.53
C LEU A 130 25.66 -7.80 22.92
N ALA A 131 25.38 -8.85 22.14
CA ALA A 131 25.89 -10.18 22.42
C ALA A 131 27.43 -10.22 22.36
N GLU A 132 28.03 -9.59 21.36
CA GLU A 132 29.48 -9.47 21.21
C GLU A 132 30.11 -8.66 22.35
N ALA A 133 29.52 -7.51 22.68
CA ALA A 133 30.00 -6.66 23.77
C ALA A 133 29.96 -7.39 25.13
N VAL A 134 28.88 -8.12 25.41
CA VAL A 134 28.76 -8.92 26.63
C VAL A 134 29.79 -10.06 26.65
N ALA A 135 30.00 -10.74 25.53
CA ALA A 135 31.02 -11.81 25.43
C ALA A 135 32.44 -11.26 25.62
N ALA A 136 32.70 -10.03 25.16
CA ALA A 136 33.96 -9.33 25.34
C ALA A 136 34.11 -8.67 26.71
N SER A 137 33.10 -8.72 27.58
CA SER A 137 33.02 -7.96 28.83
C SER A 137 33.13 -6.43 28.63
N ASP A 138 32.76 -5.94 27.45
CA ASP A 138 32.66 -4.52 27.14
C ASP A 138 31.31 -3.97 27.62
N TRP A 139 31.26 -3.66 28.91
CA TRP A 139 30.03 -3.20 29.56
C TRP A 139 29.57 -1.83 29.05
N ALA A 140 30.49 -0.98 28.60
CA ALA A 140 30.15 0.32 28.02
C ALA A 140 29.35 0.15 26.73
N CYS A 141 29.81 -0.73 25.82
CA CYS A 141 29.09 -1.03 24.59
C CYS A 141 27.85 -1.88 24.78
N ALA A 142 27.82 -2.74 25.79
CA ALA A 142 26.60 -3.44 26.17
C ALA A 142 25.51 -2.44 26.60
N VAL A 143 25.81 -1.49 27.49
CA VAL A 143 24.84 -0.47 27.94
C VAL A 143 24.37 0.40 26.78
N ALA A 144 25.29 0.91 25.95
CA ALA A 144 24.93 1.73 24.79
C ALA A 144 23.99 0.99 23.82
N SER A 145 24.24 -0.30 23.59
CA SER A 145 23.39 -1.14 22.74
C SER A 145 22.00 -1.34 23.35
N VAL A 146 21.93 -1.59 24.65
CA VAL A 146 20.65 -1.71 25.37
C VAL A 146 19.86 -0.40 25.37
N ASP A 147 20.50 0.75 25.58
CA ASP A 147 19.83 2.05 25.54
C ASP A 147 19.19 2.32 24.19
N ARG A 148 19.89 1.98 23.10
CA ARG A 148 19.31 2.11 21.76
C ARG A 148 18.14 1.14 21.56
N LEU A 149 18.26 -0.11 22.02
CA LEU A 149 17.17 -1.08 21.95
C LEU A 149 15.93 -0.62 22.75
N VAL A 150 16.08 0.01 23.91
CA VAL A 150 14.96 0.52 24.72
C VAL A 150 14.16 1.61 24.01
N VAL A 151 14.80 2.38 23.13
CA VAL A 151 14.14 3.40 22.28
C VAL A 151 13.41 2.75 21.11
N LEU A 152 13.98 1.69 20.53
CA LEU A 152 13.41 1.01 19.37
C LEU A 152 12.24 0.10 19.78
N ILE A 153 12.31 -0.57 20.92
CA ILE A 153 11.28 -1.52 21.35
C ILE A 153 10.04 -0.78 21.90
N PRO A 154 8.80 -1.20 21.55
CA PRO A 154 7.57 -0.54 22.00
C PRO A 154 7.47 -0.37 23.53
N PRO A 155 6.96 0.78 24.02
CA PRO A 155 6.94 1.13 25.44
C PRO A 155 6.13 0.16 26.32
N THR A 156 5.08 -0.44 25.76
CA THR A 156 4.18 -1.38 26.45
C THR A 156 4.64 -2.83 26.38
N SER A 157 5.77 -3.13 25.74
CA SER A 157 6.26 -4.50 25.60
C SER A 157 6.98 -4.99 26.86
N ALA A 158 6.82 -6.27 27.17
CA ALA A 158 7.58 -6.93 28.23
C ALA A 158 9.10 -6.94 27.91
N ASP A 159 9.47 -7.00 26.64
CA ASP A 159 10.87 -6.99 26.20
C ASP A 159 11.58 -5.69 26.58
N ARG A 160 10.89 -4.54 26.45
CA ARG A 160 11.45 -3.26 26.90
C ARG A 160 11.67 -3.23 28.41
N ALA A 161 10.73 -3.77 29.20
CA ALA A 161 10.88 -3.85 30.65
C ALA A 161 12.10 -4.72 31.04
N ARG A 162 12.30 -5.86 30.37
CA ARG A 162 13.47 -6.72 30.54
C ARG A 162 14.76 -5.99 30.19
N LEU A 163 14.80 -5.26 29.08
CA LEU A 163 15.99 -4.46 28.71
C LEU A 163 16.31 -3.38 29.73
N ILE A 164 15.30 -2.71 30.30
CA ILE A 164 15.51 -1.70 31.34
C ILE A 164 16.12 -2.33 32.61
N ALA A 165 15.63 -3.50 33.01
CA ALA A 165 16.20 -4.25 34.14
C ALA A 165 17.64 -4.67 33.84
N TYR A 166 17.86 -5.27 32.67
CA TYR A 166 19.17 -5.73 32.22
C TYR A 166 20.20 -4.59 32.15
N ARG A 167 19.79 -3.40 31.69
CA ARG A 167 20.63 -2.20 31.72
C ARG A 167 21.11 -1.86 33.14
N GLY A 168 20.25 -2.03 34.14
CA GLY A 168 20.60 -1.81 35.54
C GLY A 168 21.71 -2.76 36.01
N GLU A 169 21.60 -4.04 35.65
CA GLU A 169 22.63 -5.06 35.93
C GLU A 169 23.96 -4.69 35.25
N LEU A 170 23.92 -4.32 33.96
CA LEU A 170 25.09 -3.87 33.20
C LEU A 170 25.77 -2.65 33.83
N THR A 171 24.99 -1.69 34.33
CA THR A 171 25.52 -0.51 35.03
C THR A 171 26.20 -0.88 36.35
N GLY A 172 25.73 -1.93 37.03
CA GLY A 172 26.37 -2.47 38.23
C GLY A 172 27.78 -2.99 37.94
N PHE A 173 27.99 -3.66 36.80
CA PHE A 173 29.33 -4.12 36.37
C PHE A 173 30.28 -2.94 36.10
N ILE A 174 29.78 -1.82 35.56
CA ILE A 174 30.58 -0.60 35.34
C ILE A 174 31.02 0.02 36.68
N GLN A 175 30.12 0.11 37.65
CA GLN A 175 30.40 0.75 38.95
C GLN A 175 31.35 -0.06 39.83
N ALA A 176 31.44 -1.38 39.61
CA ALA A 176 32.31 -2.28 40.37
C ALA A 176 33.84 -2.07 40.14
N ARG A 177 34.27 -1.15 39.25
CA ARG A 177 35.66 -0.69 39.05
C ARG A 177 36.74 -1.78 39.01
N ALA A 178 36.47 -2.93 38.39
CA ALA A 178 37.50 -3.96 38.25
C ALA A 178 38.45 -3.70 37.06
N ASN A 179 37.98 -3.15 35.92
CA ASN A 179 38.80 -3.01 34.70
C ASN A 179 38.49 -1.70 33.95
N LEU A 180 39.18 -0.61 34.30
CA LEU A 180 39.10 0.70 33.61
C LEU A 180 39.64 0.66 32.17
N ASP A 181 40.53 -0.29 31.94
CA ASP A 181 41.30 -0.58 30.73
C ASP A 181 40.54 -1.43 29.71
N GLN A 182 39.40 -2.03 30.11
CA GLN A 182 38.45 -2.71 29.21
C GLN A 182 37.38 -1.77 28.64
N TRP A 183 37.46 -0.47 28.92
CA TRP A 183 36.53 0.51 28.37
C TRP A 183 36.90 0.81 26.92
N SER A 184 36.20 0.18 25.98
CA SER A 184 36.28 0.66 24.61
C SER A 184 35.65 2.05 24.56
N THR A 185 36.42 3.01 24.06
CA THR A 185 35.99 4.41 23.92
C THR A 185 35.09 4.63 22.70
N VAL A 186 34.88 3.59 21.88
CA VAL A 186 34.14 3.69 20.62
C VAL A 186 33.32 2.43 20.39
N CYS A 187 32.04 2.51 20.72
CA CYS A 187 31.09 1.47 20.33
C CYS A 187 30.73 1.63 18.85
N PRO A 188 30.88 0.57 18.02
CA PRO A 188 30.52 0.64 16.61
C PRO A 188 29.06 1.07 16.43
N GLY A 189 28.85 2.19 15.74
CA GLY A 189 27.51 2.72 15.48
C GLY A 189 26.87 3.51 16.62
N GLY A 190 27.63 3.90 17.65
CA GLY A 190 27.23 4.98 18.55
C GLY A 190 27.28 6.30 17.78
N GLN A 191 26.14 6.78 17.30
CA GLN A 191 26.09 8.13 16.75
C GLN A 191 26.17 9.13 17.90
N THR A 192 27.15 10.03 17.81
CA THR A 192 27.26 11.29 18.56
C THR A 192 26.02 12.16 18.38
#